data_AF-A0A356WVX1-F1
#
_entry.id   AF-A0A356WVX1-F1
#
_cell.length_a   1.000
_cell.length_b   1.000
_cell.length_c   1.000
_cell.angle_alpha   90.00
_cell.angle_beta   90.00
_cell.angle_gamma   90.00
#
_symmetry.space_group_name_H-M   'P 1'
#
loop_
_entity.id
_entity.type
_entity.pdbx_description
1 polymer ?
#
loop_
_entity_poly.entity_id
_entity_poly.type
_entity_poly.pdbx_seq_one_letter_code
_entity_poly.pdbx_strand_id
1 'polypeptide(L)' 'PPNPAELLKSERLDSMMEELRATYDYILLDNPPYGVVVDALLCARVADRTIYVVRSGLFDKRALPDLQELYE' A
#
# COMPACT_ATOMS: atom_id res chain seq x y z
N PRO A 1 -10.04 -16.81 13.07
CA PRO A 1 -9.38 -15.48 13.13
C PRO A 1 -9.29 -14.86 11.73
N PRO A 2 -9.47 -13.53 11.58
CA PRO A 2 -9.41 -12.90 10.26
C PRO A 2 -8.00 -12.98 9.69
N ASN A 3 -7.90 -13.19 8.39
CA ASN A 3 -6.61 -13.18 7.70
C ASN A 3 -6.11 -11.72 7.51
N PRO A 4 -4.82 -11.50 7.20
CA PRO A 4 -4.28 -10.13 7.04
C PRO A 4 -5.05 -9.27 6.03
N ALA A 5 -5.45 -9.86 4.89
CA ALA A 5 -6.20 -9.14 3.87
C ALA A 5 -7.59 -8.68 4.35
N GLU A 6 -8.28 -9.47 5.17
CA GLU A 6 -9.55 -9.09 5.80
C GLU A 6 -9.38 -7.97 6.82
N LEU A 7 -8.28 -7.98 7.58
CA LEU A 7 -7.96 -6.88 8.51
C LEU A 7 -7.75 -5.57 7.77
N LEU A 8 -6.99 -5.58 6.67
CA LEU A 8 -6.71 -4.38 5.86
C LEU A 8 -7.93 -3.87 5.08
N LYS A 9 -8.86 -4.76 4.73
CA LYS A 9 -10.16 -4.41 4.12
C LYS A 9 -11.17 -3.83 5.10
N SER A 10 -10.98 -4.03 6.40
CA SER A 10 -11.96 -3.61 7.41
C SER A 10 -11.97 -2.09 7.61
N GLU A 11 -13.13 -1.54 8.00
CA GLU A 11 -13.30 -0.13 8.37
C GLU A 11 -12.42 0.30 9.55
N ARG A 12 -11.94 -0.66 10.34
CA ARG A 12 -11.04 -0.39 11.46
C ARG A 12 -9.72 0.24 11.01
N LEU A 13 -9.24 -0.10 9.81
CA LEU A 13 -8.05 0.53 9.24
C LEU A 13 -8.32 2.01 8.94
N ASP A 14 -9.50 2.33 8.41
CA ASP A 14 -9.90 3.70 8.09
C ASP A 14 -9.98 4.57 9.36
N SER A 15 -10.67 4.10 10.39
CA SER A 15 -10.79 4.83 11.66
C SER A 15 -9.42 5.05 12.30
N MET A 16 -8.54 4.04 12.28
CA MET A 16 -7.17 4.19 12.79
C MET A 16 -6.40 5.25 12.00
N MET A 17 -6.54 5.28 10.68
CA MET A 17 -5.86 6.26 9.84
C MET A 17 -6.39 7.68 10.06
N GLU A 18 -7.69 7.87 10.30
CA GLU A 18 -8.26 9.17 10.67
C GLU A 18 -7.66 9.71 11.97
N GLU A 19 -7.55 8.86 13.01
CA GLU A 19 -6.94 9.23 14.28
C GLU A 19 -5.45 9.60 14.14
N LEU A 20 -4.70 8.80 13.36
CA LEU A 20 -3.28 9.05 13.11
C LEU A 20 -3.06 10.34 12.33
N ARG A 21 -3.92 10.65 11.36
CA ARG A 21 -3.85 11.89 10.56
C ARG A 21 -4.03 13.15 11.40
N ALA A 22 -4.78 13.07 12.50
CA ALA A 22 -4.93 14.19 13.45
C ALA A 22 -3.70 14.36 14.36
N THR A 23 -2.84 13.35 14.46
CA THR A 23 -1.75 13.28 15.45
C THR A 23 -0.37 13.47 14.80
N TYR A 24 -0.20 13.08 13.55
CA TYR A 24 1.09 13.08 12.84
C TYR A 24 1.01 13.91 11.56
N ASP A 25 2.09 14.65 11.29
CA ASP A 25 2.24 15.39 10.02
C ASP A 25 2.43 14.44 8.82
N TYR A 26 3.10 13.31 9.04
CA TYR A 26 3.38 12.31 8.02
C TYR A 26 3.17 10.90 8.57
N ILE A 27 2.54 10.05 7.75
CA ILE A 27 2.33 8.63 8.06
C ILE A 27 2.95 7.81 6.91
N LEU A 28 3.87 6.91 7.25
CA LEU A 28 4.50 6.01 6.30
C LEU A 28 3.92 4.61 6.47
N LEU A 29 3.33 4.08 5.41
CA LEU A 29 2.76 2.73 5.37
C LEU A 29 3.74 1.79 4.65
N ASP A 30 4.44 0.97 5.43
CA ASP A 30 5.28 -0.09 4.88
C ASP A 30 4.42 -1.31 4.50
N ASN A 31 4.64 -1.85 3.31
CA ASN A 31 3.80 -2.90 2.73
C ASN A 31 4.67 -4.02 2.14
N PRO A 32 4.16 -5.27 2.10
CA PRO A 32 4.81 -6.35 1.37
C PRO A 32 5.02 -6.02 -0.11
N PRO A 33 5.92 -6.74 -0.81
CA PRO A 33 6.16 -6.51 -2.24
C PRO A 33 4.89 -6.64 -3.09
N TYR A 34 4.63 -5.63 -3.92
CA TYR A 34 3.56 -5.65 -4.92
C TYR A 34 3.71 -6.86 -5.86
N GLY A 35 2.58 -7.42 -6.29
CA GLY A 35 2.52 -8.57 -7.19
C GLY A 35 2.65 -9.93 -6.50
N VAL A 36 3.05 -9.96 -5.22
CA VAL A 36 3.07 -11.18 -4.40
C VAL A 36 1.78 -11.33 -3.60
N VAL A 37 1.30 -10.23 -3.02
CA VAL A 37 0.06 -10.14 -2.23
C VAL A 37 -0.69 -8.85 -2.53
N VAL A 38 -1.96 -8.79 -2.12
CA VAL A 38 -2.86 -7.64 -2.37
C VAL A 38 -2.75 -6.54 -1.32
N ASP A 39 -1.94 -6.72 -0.27
CA ASP A 39 -1.87 -5.84 0.89
C ASP A 39 -1.54 -4.39 0.51
N ALA A 40 -0.55 -4.18 -0.38
CA ALA A 40 -0.17 -2.85 -0.85
C ALA A 40 -1.34 -2.14 -1.56
N LEU A 41 -2.16 -2.87 -2.33
CA LEU A 41 -3.35 -2.32 -2.99
C LEU A 41 -4.44 -1.97 -1.98
N LEU A 42 -4.62 -2.79 -0.95
CA LEU A 42 -5.59 -2.52 0.11
C LEU A 42 -5.20 -1.32 0.97
N CYS A 43 -3.92 -1.15 1.26
CA CYS A 43 -3.40 0.02 1.98
C CYS A 43 -3.39 1.29 1.13
N ALA A 44 -3.24 1.18 -0.20
CA ALA A 44 -3.25 2.34 -1.09
C ALA A 44 -4.52 3.19 -0.95
N ARG A 45 -5.66 2.57 -0.62
CA ARG A 45 -6.95 3.28 -0.43
C ARG A 45 -6.94 4.30 0.72
N VAL A 46 -6.06 4.12 1.71
CA VAL A 46 -5.92 5.03 2.87
C VAL A 46 -4.66 5.90 2.77
N ALA A 47 -3.87 5.75 1.71
CA ALA A 47 -2.66 6.52 1.44
C ALA A 47 -2.95 7.67 0.47
N ASP A 48 -2.40 8.85 0.74
CA ASP A 48 -2.52 9.95 -0.22
C ASP A 48 -1.62 9.73 -1.45
N ARG A 49 -0.45 9.13 -1.24
CA ARG A 49 0.55 8.85 -2.28
C ARG A 49 1.19 7.49 -2.00
N THR A 50 1.44 6.74 -3.05
CA THR A 50 2.20 5.50 -3.01
C THR A 50 3.61 5.76 -3.54
N ILE A 51 4.62 5.11 -2.96
CA ILE A 51 5.98 5.12 -3.48
C ILE A 51 6.33 3.67 -3.79
N TYR A 52 6.75 3.41 -5.03
CA TYR A 52 7.19 2.09 -5.44
C TYR A 52 8.72 2.00 -5.45
N VAL A 53 9.26 1.01 -4.74
CA VAL A 53 10.71 0.81 -4.61
C VAL A 53 11.12 -0.37 -5.48
N VAL A 54 11.93 -0.10 -6.50
CA VAL A 54 12.53 -1.12 -7.37
C VAL A 54 14.00 -1.33 -7.06
N ARG A 55 14.44 -2.59 -7.17
CA ARG A 55 15.87 -2.91 -7.05
C ARG A 55 16.60 -2.62 -8.37
N SER A 56 17.56 -1.71 -8.32
CA SER A 56 18.41 -1.40 -9.46
C SER A 56 19.15 -2.64 -9.98
N GLY A 57 19.15 -2.82 -11.31
CA GLY A 57 19.82 -3.93 -11.98
C GLY A 57 19.16 -5.31 -11.85
N LEU A 58 18.09 -5.44 -11.06
CA LEU A 58 17.39 -6.71 -10.82
C LEU A 58 15.89 -6.66 -11.13
N PHE A 59 15.29 -5.48 -11.13
CA PHE A 59 13.90 -5.32 -11.54
C PHE A 59 13.76 -5.37 -13.08
N ASP A 60 12.88 -6.23 -13.56
CA ASP A 60 12.56 -6.31 -14.98
C ASP A 60 11.71 -5.09 -15.38
N LYS A 61 12.31 -4.17 -16.13
CA LYS A 61 11.63 -2.93 -16.56
C LYS A 61 10.38 -3.18 -17.41
N ARG A 62 10.19 -4.38 -17.96
CA ARG A 62 8.97 -4.74 -18.69
C ARG A 62 7.73 -4.82 -17.81
N ALA A 63 7.89 -4.97 -16.48
CA ALA A 63 6.80 -4.94 -15.51
C ALA A 63 6.44 -3.53 -15.04
N LEU A 64 7.08 -2.48 -15.56
CA LEU A 64 6.75 -1.08 -15.23
C LEU A 64 5.31 -0.67 -15.63
N PRO A 65 4.74 -1.11 -16.79
CA PRO A 65 3.36 -0.78 -17.13
C PRO A 65 2.35 -1.29 -16.10
N ASP A 66 2.51 -2.53 -15.62
CA ASP A 66 1.62 -3.13 -14.60
C ASP A 66 1.62 -2.31 -13.29
N LEU A 67 2.74 -1.64 -12.98
CA LEU A 67 2.84 -0.76 -11.82
C LEU A 67 2.16 0.59 -12.03
N GLN A 68 2.06 1.05 -13.28
CA GLN A 68 1.39 2.30 -13.62
C GLN A 68 -0.13 2.18 -13.43
N GLU A 69 -0.71 1.01 -13.66
CA GLU A 69 -2.13 0.72 -13.39
C GLU A 69 -2.52 0.91 -11.91
N LEU A 70 -1.55 0.90 -10.98
CA LEU A 70 -1.82 1.17 -9.56
C LEU A 70 -2.02 2.66 -9.24
N TYR A 71 -1.54 3.54 -10.13
CA TYR A 71 -1.65 4.99 -9.98
C TYR A 71 -2.84 5.58 -10.71
N GLU A 72 -3.39 4.86 -11.69
CA GLU A 72 -4.58 5.22 -12.47
C GLU A 72 -5.86 4.71 -11.80
#